data_AF-A0A183AJC4-F1
#
_entry.id   AF-A0A183AJC4-F1
#
_cell.length_a   1.000
_cell.length_b   1.000
_cell.length_c   1.000
_cell.angle_alpha   90.00
_cell.angle_beta   90.00
_cell.angle_gamma   90.00
#
_symmetry.space_group_name_H-M   'P 1'
#
loop_
_entity.id
_entity.type
_entity.pdbx_description
1 polymer ?
#
loop_
_entity_poly.entity_id
_entity_poly.type
_entity_poly.pdbx_seq_one_letter_code
_entity_poly.pdbx_strand_id
1 'polypeptide(L)'
;MCAFRTLRTNYDSTVIKELNRLMRYEVRLAQTEAKLQFFMECTRTDIYPPIYVKHLRRMQIRPTTRALRRHVTDLAEQIKQQLAEFSTLIAEKQEIVQKLSSVDQALFLNYVQTVVSQKKPLQQTILEEKQRNNRSNKARQSSKSNPASSPIIPENATPGHDPQVKDNHVSMPVHPESVL
;
A
#
# COMPACT_ATOMS: atom_id res chain seq x y z
N MET A 1 -24.20 24.31 17.25
CA MET A 1 -25.30 23.32 17.42
C MET A 1 -24.98 22.09 16.59
N CYS A 2 -25.21 20.87 17.11
CA CYS A 2 -24.99 19.65 16.31
C CYS A 2 -26.11 19.49 15.27
N ALA A 3 -25.79 19.65 13.98
CA ALA A 3 -26.73 19.48 12.86
C ALA A 3 -27.57 18.18 12.99
N PHE A 4 -26.94 17.10 13.43
CA PHE A 4 -27.62 15.81 13.61
C PHE A 4 -28.62 15.76 14.78
N ARG A 5 -28.45 16.62 15.81
CA ARG A 5 -29.46 16.75 16.88
C ARG A 5 -30.71 17.45 16.36
N THR A 6 -30.54 18.50 15.56
CA THR A 6 -31.65 19.24 14.92
C THR A 6 -32.44 18.36 13.95
N LEU A 7 -31.75 17.55 13.13
CA LEU A 7 -32.42 16.59 12.26
C LEU A 7 -33.22 15.57 13.08
N ARG A 8 -32.63 15.05 14.17
CA ARG A 8 -33.26 14.02 15.01
C ARG A 8 -34.48 14.51 15.79
N THR A 9 -34.64 15.82 16.00
CA THR A 9 -35.86 16.40 16.59
C THR A 9 -36.96 16.63 15.56
N ASN A 10 -36.60 16.85 14.30
CA ASN A 10 -37.53 17.32 13.27
C ASN A 10 -38.07 16.18 12.36
N TYR A 11 -37.41 15.01 12.35
CA TYR A 11 -37.76 13.91 11.45
C TYR A 11 -37.89 12.58 12.19
N ASP A 12 -38.74 11.70 11.64
CA ASP A 12 -38.97 10.36 12.17
C ASP A 12 -37.70 9.50 12.20
N SER A 13 -37.67 8.54 13.12
CA SER A 13 -36.50 7.67 13.31
C SER A 13 -36.10 6.90 12.05
N THR A 14 -37.05 6.60 11.18
CA THR A 14 -36.80 5.91 9.90
C THR A 14 -35.99 6.79 8.96
N VAL A 15 -36.36 8.06 8.80
CA VAL A 15 -35.63 9.04 7.98
C VAL A 15 -34.22 9.21 8.54
N ILE A 16 -34.08 9.34 9.86
CA ILE A 16 -32.77 9.48 10.52
C ILE A 16 -31.88 8.25 10.33
N LYS A 17 -32.45 7.03 10.34
CA LYS A 17 -31.69 5.81 10.05
C LYS A 17 -31.16 5.81 8.63
N GLU A 18 -31.97 6.23 7.66
CA GLU A 18 -31.55 6.29 6.27
C GLU A 18 -30.51 7.39 6.01
N LEU A 19 -30.66 8.58 6.60
CA LEU A 19 -29.64 9.64 6.55
C LEU A 19 -28.30 9.18 7.15
N ASN A 20 -28.34 8.43 8.25
CA ASN A 20 -27.14 7.80 8.82
C ASN A 20 -26.51 6.77 7.87
N ARG A 21 -27.32 5.96 7.17
CA ARG A 21 -26.83 5.00 6.17
C ARG A 21 -26.15 5.72 5.03
N LEU A 22 -26.78 6.75 4.48
CA LEU A 22 -26.22 7.60 3.42
C LEU A 22 -24.87 8.18 3.84
N MET A 23 -24.78 8.82 5.02
CA MET A 23 -23.51 9.33 5.55
C MET A 23 -22.43 8.25 5.64
N ARG A 24 -22.78 7.03 6.04
CA ARG A 24 -21.81 5.91 6.10
C ARG A 24 -21.33 5.51 4.70
N TYR A 25 -22.21 5.51 3.70
CA TYR A 25 -21.82 5.23 2.32
C TYR A 25 -20.90 6.31 1.77
N GLU A 26 -21.19 7.59 2.02
CA GLU A 26 -20.32 8.73 1.65
C GLU A 26 -18.92 8.62 2.25
N VAL A 27 -18.84 8.29 3.55
CA VAL A 27 -17.55 8.05 4.22
C VAL A 27 -16.82 6.85 3.62
N ARG A 28 -17.53 5.76 3.31
CA ARG A 28 -16.94 4.57 2.70
C ARG A 28 -16.47 4.84 1.27
N LEU A 29 -17.23 5.58 0.47
CA LEU A 29 -16.85 6.01 -0.87
C LEU A 29 -15.53 6.77 -0.81
N ALA A 30 -15.48 7.83 0.01
CA ALA A 30 -14.29 8.63 0.22
C ALA A 30 -13.05 7.84 0.67
N GLN A 31 -13.21 6.87 1.58
CA GLN A 31 -12.12 6.00 2.01
C GLN A 31 -11.66 5.06 0.89
N THR A 32 -12.60 4.56 0.11
CA THR A 32 -12.36 3.62 -0.98
C THR A 32 -11.65 4.34 -2.15
N GLU A 33 -12.00 5.59 -2.44
CA GLU A 33 -11.31 6.45 -3.40
C GLU A 33 -9.86 6.69 -2.98
N ALA A 34 -9.63 7.04 -1.70
CA ALA A 34 -8.28 7.25 -1.18
C ALA A 34 -7.43 5.97 -1.29
N LYS A 35 -8.04 4.81 -1.01
CA LYS A 35 -7.38 3.50 -1.16
C LYS A 35 -7.07 3.18 -2.63
N LEU A 36 -7.96 3.54 -3.57
CA LEU A 36 -7.69 3.39 -5.00
C LEU A 36 -6.51 4.27 -5.44
N GLN A 37 -6.52 5.55 -5.06
CA GLN A 37 -5.43 6.48 -5.36
C GLN A 37 -4.10 5.95 -4.81
N PHE A 38 -4.13 5.39 -3.61
CA PHE A 38 -2.97 4.75 -3.01
C PHE A 38 -2.42 3.59 -3.86
N PHE A 39 -3.28 2.69 -4.36
CA PHE A 39 -2.85 1.58 -5.21
C PHE A 39 -2.32 2.03 -6.56
N MET A 40 -2.94 3.05 -7.15
CA MET A 40 -2.45 3.69 -8.37
C MET A 40 -1.05 4.28 -8.15
N GLU A 41 -0.80 4.90 -7.00
CA GLU A 41 0.53 5.44 -6.66
C GLU A 41 1.58 4.35 -6.44
N CYS A 42 1.23 3.24 -5.77
CA CYS A 42 2.11 2.08 -5.62
C CYS A 42 2.53 1.50 -6.98
N THR A 43 1.58 1.33 -7.90
CA THR A 43 1.85 0.78 -9.23
C THR A 43 2.66 1.75 -10.10
N ARG A 44 2.44 3.06 -9.96
CA ARG A 44 3.19 4.12 -10.65
C ARG A 44 4.64 4.21 -10.18
N THR A 45 4.89 4.06 -8.88
CA THR A 45 6.22 4.24 -8.27
C THR A 45 7.01 2.95 -8.06
N ASP A 46 6.36 1.79 -8.23
CA ASP A 46 6.87 0.47 -7.82
C ASP A 46 7.29 0.38 -6.34
N ILE A 47 6.73 1.24 -5.49
CA ILE A 47 6.97 1.23 -4.05
C ILE A 47 5.74 0.62 -3.36
N TYR A 48 5.93 -0.56 -2.78
CA TYR A 48 4.86 -1.32 -2.16
C TYR A 48 5.06 -1.42 -0.64
N PRO A 49 4.01 -1.21 0.19
CA PRO A 49 4.10 -1.47 1.61
C PRO A 49 4.51 -2.91 1.95
N PRO A 50 5.25 -3.12 3.05
CA PRO A 50 5.68 -4.45 3.48
C PRO A 50 4.53 -5.44 3.73
N ILE A 51 3.31 -4.95 3.99
CA ILE A 51 2.14 -5.81 4.19
C ILE A 51 1.80 -6.61 2.93
N TYR A 52 1.99 -6.06 1.73
CA TYR A 52 1.75 -6.78 0.47
C TYR A 52 2.81 -7.83 0.21
N VAL A 53 4.07 -7.55 0.54
CA VAL A 53 5.15 -8.54 0.50
C VAL A 53 4.85 -9.72 1.44
N LYS A 54 4.41 -9.43 2.67
CA LYS A 54 4.00 -10.45 3.63
C LYS A 54 2.80 -11.25 3.13
N HIS A 55 1.82 -10.58 2.50
CA HIS A 55 0.63 -11.24 1.96
C HIS A 55 0.99 -12.23 0.84
N LEU A 56 1.81 -11.82 -0.14
CA LEU A 56 2.28 -12.72 -1.20
C LEU A 56 3.02 -13.94 -0.66
N ARG A 57 3.88 -13.75 0.34
CA ARG A 57 4.59 -14.87 0.99
C ARG A 57 3.63 -15.86 1.66
N ARG A 58 2.57 -15.36 2.31
CA ARG A 58 1.53 -16.23 2.92
C ARG A 58 0.78 -17.04 1.87
N MET A 59 0.63 -16.49 0.66
CA MET A 59 0.08 -17.20 -0.49
C MET A 59 1.10 -18.09 -1.22
N GLN A 60 2.31 -18.28 -0.66
CA GLN A 60 3.40 -19.03 -1.28
C GLN A 60 3.87 -18.47 -2.64
N ILE A 61 3.58 -17.20 -2.91
CA ILE A 61 4.03 -16.49 -4.13
C ILE A 61 5.35 -15.79 -3.82
N ARG A 62 6.36 -16.00 -4.67
CA ARG A 62 7.63 -15.25 -4.57
C ARG A 62 7.37 -13.76 -4.80
N PRO A 63 7.65 -12.89 -3.81
CA PRO A 63 7.40 -11.46 -3.93
C PRO A 63 8.42 -10.83 -4.89
N THR A 64 8.03 -10.66 -6.14
CA THR A 64 8.75 -9.91 -7.17
C THR A 64 8.01 -8.59 -7.43
N THR A 65 8.66 -7.60 -8.02
CA THR A 65 8.00 -6.34 -8.43
C THR A 65 6.80 -6.62 -9.32
N ARG A 66 6.92 -7.56 -10.26
CA ARG A 66 5.81 -7.99 -11.13
C ARG A 66 4.66 -8.60 -10.34
N ALA A 67 4.94 -9.49 -9.38
CA ALA A 67 3.91 -10.10 -8.55
C ALA A 67 3.20 -9.08 -7.65
N LEU A 68 3.94 -8.15 -7.07
CA LEU A 68 3.39 -7.05 -6.26
C LEU A 68 2.53 -6.11 -7.09
N ARG A 69 3.01 -5.71 -8.28
CA ARG A 69 2.26 -4.87 -9.21
C ARG A 69 0.94 -5.53 -9.57
N ARG A 70 0.99 -6.79 -10.02
CA ARG A 70 -0.21 -7.57 -10.37
C ARG A 70 -1.19 -7.64 -9.20
N HIS A 71 -0.71 -8.00 -8.01
CA HIS A 71 -1.56 -8.09 -6.82
C HIS A 71 -2.23 -6.75 -6.47
N VAL A 72 -1.50 -5.63 -6.52
CA VAL A 72 -2.07 -4.31 -6.26
C VAL A 72 -3.03 -3.87 -7.36
N THR A 73 -2.75 -4.20 -8.63
CA THR A 73 -3.68 -3.98 -9.74
C THR A 73 -4.99 -4.75 -9.54
N ASP A 74 -4.92 -6.04 -9.19
CA ASP A 74 -6.08 -6.87 -8.93
C ASP A 74 -6.92 -6.29 -7.77
N LEU A 75 -6.26 -5.83 -6.71
CA LEU A 75 -6.93 -5.15 -5.59
C LEU A 75 -7.55 -3.81 -6.02
N ALA A 76 -6.91 -3.06 -6.92
CA ALA A 76 -7.45 -1.81 -7.45
C ALA A 76 -8.71 -2.04 -8.29
N GLU A 77 -8.75 -3.12 -9.07
CA GLU A 77 -9.95 -3.51 -9.83
C GLU A 77 -11.11 -3.89 -8.90
N GLN A 78 -10.86 -4.68 -7.86
CA GLN A 78 -11.88 -4.98 -6.84
C GLN A 78 -12.40 -3.71 -6.17
N ILE A 79 -11.53 -2.76 -5.88
CA ILE A 79 -11.91 -1.46 -5.30
C ILE A 79 -12.77 -0.64 -6.26
N LYS A 80 -12.49 -0.65 -7.56
CA LYS A 80 -13.31 0.05 -8.55
C LYS A 80 -14.74 -0.48 -8.57
N GLN A 81 -14.92 -1.79 -8.42
CA GLN A 81 -16.25 -2.40 -8.30
C GLN A 81 -16.97 -1.94 -7.02
N GLN A 82 -16.26 -1.87 -5.89
CA GLN A 82 -16.81 -1.34 -4.63
C GLN A 82 -17.19 0.14 -4.73
N LEU A 83 -16.42 0.96 -5.46
CA LEU A 83 -16.76 2.36 -5.72
C LEU A 83 -18.07 2.50 -6.49
N ALA A 84 -18.26 1.67 -7.52
CA ALA A 84 -19.50 1.66 -8.30
C ALA A 84 -20.69 1.30 -7.39
N GLU A 85 -20.56 0.27 -6.55
CA GLU A 85 -21.60 -0.12 -5.60
C GLU A 85 -21.96 1.01 -4.62
N PHE A 86 -20.97 1.66 -3.99
CA PHE A 86 -21.25 2.78 -3.08
C PHE A 86 -21.88 3.97 -3.80
N SER A 87 -21.48 4.25 -5.05
CA SER A 87 -22.05 5.34 -5.85
C SER A 87 -23.53 5.08 -6.15
N THR A 88 -23.88 3.84 -6.53
CA THR A 88 -25.27 3.43 -6.75
C THR A 88 -26.09 3.56 -5.47
N LEU A 89 -25.57 3.06 -4.34
CA LEU A 89 -26.26 3.15 -3.04
C LEU A 89 -26.47 4.59 -2.58
N ILE A 90 -25.53 5.50 -2.87
CA ILE A 90 -25.68 6.94 -2.60
C ILE A 90 -26.81 7.51 -3.48
N ALA A 91 -26.78 7.23 -4.79
CA ALA A 91 -27.78 7.72 -5.73
C ALA A 91 -29.20 7.25 -5.37
N GLU A 92 -29.37 5.98 -4.98
CA GLU A 92 -30.65 5.42 -4.52
C GLU A 92 -31.20 6.11 -3.26
N LYS A 93 -30.30 6.62 -2.40
CA LYS A 93 -30.67 7.24 -1.12
C LYS A 93 -30.72 8.77 -1.19
N GLN A 94 -30.32 9.35 -2.31
CA GLN A 94 -30.31 10.81 -2.53
C GLN A 94 -31.71 11.43 -2.41
N GLU A 95 -32.75 10.71 -2.83
CA GLU A 95 -34.15 11.15 -2.76
C GLU A 95 -34.58 11.47 -1.32
N ILE A 96 -33.99 10.81 -0.32
CA ILE A 96 -34.30 11.04 1.10
C ILE A 96 -33.80 12.41 1.54
N VAL A 97 -32.67 12.87 1.00
CA VAL A 97 -32.17 14.23 1.24
C VAL A 97 -33.12 15.25 0.60
N GLN A 98 -33.63 14.97 -0.60
CA GLN A 98 -34.57 15.87 -1.29
C GLN A 98 -35.89 16.06 -0.54
N LYS A 99 -36.26 15.12 0.34
CA LYS A 99 -37.46 15.20 1.21
C LYS A 99 -37.25 16.09 2.44
N LEU A 100 -36.01 16.50 2.75
CA LEU A 100 -35.73 17.44 3.85
C LEU A 100 -36.01 18.88 3.41
N SER A 101 -36.24 19.77 4.38
CA SER A 101 -36.26 21.22 4.13
C SER A 101 -34.92 21.69 3.55
N SER A 102 -34.90 22.75 2.73
CA SER A 102 -33.66 23.26 2.14
C SER A 102 -32.58 23.60 3.17
N VAL A 103 -32.99 24.11 4.34
CA VAL A 103 -32.09 24.39 5.47
C VAL A 103 -31.50 23.10 6.03
N ASP A 104 -32.33 22.08 6.25
CA ASP A 104 -31.90 20.78 6.77
C ASP A 104 -31.03 20.00 5.78
N GLN A 105 -31.29 20.13 4.47
CA GLN A 105 -30.44 19.60 3.42
C GLN A 105 -29.03 20.19 3.51
N ALA A 106 -28.93 21.52 3.57
CA ALA A 106 -27.65 22.20 3.66
C ALA A 106 -26.90 21.82 4.95
N LEU A 107 -27.60 21.73 6.08
CA LEU A 107 -27.04 21.29 7.37
C LEU A 107 -26.52 19.85 7.29
N PHE A 108 -27.29 18.94 6.70
CA PHE A 108 -26.90 17.54 6.56
C PHE A 108 -25.69 17.38 5.65
N LEU A 109 -25.71 17.99 4.45
CA LEU A 109 -24.62 17.87 3.48
C LEU A 109 -23.32 18.47 4.01
N ASN A 110 -23.37 19.62 4.68
CA ASN A 110 -22.20 20.22 5.32
C ASN A 110 -21.64 19.30 6.42
N TYR A 111 -22.52 18.69 7.22
CA TYR A 111 -22.12 17.72 8.23
C TYR A 111 -21.45 16.49 7.60
N VAL A 112 -22.02 15.91 6.55
CA VAL A 112 -21.42 14.79 5.81
C VAL A 112 -20.04 15.17 5.30
N GLN A 113 -19.89 16.33 4.66
CA GLN A 113 -18.62 16.81 4.14
C GLN A 113 -17.56 16.97 5.25
N THR A 114 -17.97 17.46 6.42
CA THR A 114 -17.10 17.57 7.61
C THR A 114 -16.66 16.20 8.11
N VAL A 115 -17.57 15.22 8.19
CA VAL A 115 -17.23 13.86 8.63
C VAL A 115 -16.31 13.17 7.61
N VAL A 116 -16.59 13.31 6.32
CA VAL A 116 -15.75 12.77 5.24
C VAL A 116 -14.35 13.37 5.30
N SER A 117 -14.22 14.69 5.42
CA SER A 117 -12.91 15.35 5.49
C SER A 117 -12.11 14.97 6.73
N GLN A 118 -12.75 14.75 7.87
CA GLN A 118 -12.08 14.24 9.09
C GLN A 118 -11.63 12.78 8.97
N LYS A 119 -12.33 11.96 8.17
CA LYS A 119 -12.05 10.51 8.05
C LYS A 119 -11.13 10.15 6.89
N LYS A 120 -10.95 11.02 5.88
CA LYS A 120 -9.96 10.88 4.81
C LYS A 120 -8.48 10.82 5.29
N PRO A 121 -7.98 11.70 6.19
CA PRO A 121 -6.55 11.79 6.47
C PRO A 121 -5.97 10.54 7.16
N LEU A 122 -6.76 9.79 7.94
CA LEU A 122 -6.23 8.70 8.76
C LEU A 122 -5.55 7.57 7.94
N GLN A 123 -5.93 7.36 6.67
CA GLN A 123 -5.27 6.35 5.83
C GLN A 123 -4.06 6.89 5.07
N GLN A 124 -4.05 8.18 4.74
CA GLN A 124 -2.96 8.82 3.99
C GLN A 124 -1.74 9.07 4.88
N THR A 125 -1.95 9.46 6.15
CA THR A 125 -0.86 9.72 7.11
C THR A 125 -0.06 8.45 7.44
N ILE A 126 -0.72 7.29 7.57
CA ILE A 126 -0.04 6.00 7.87
C ILE A 126 0.93 5.60 6.76
N LEU A 127 0.64 6.00 5.52
CA LEU A 127 1.48 5.72 4.37
C LEU A 127 2.64 6.71 4.25
N GLU A 128 2.35 8.00 4.37
CA GLU A 128 3.34 9.08 4.28
C GLU A 128 4.39 8.97 5.41
N GLU A 129 3.96 8.67 6.64
CA GLU A 129 4.85 8.54 7.79
C GLU A 129 5.85 7.37 7.63
N LYS A 130 5.43 6.27 6.98
CA LYS A 130 6.32 5.14 6.69
C LYS A 130 7.24 5.37 5.49
N GLN A 131 6.78 6.09 4.47
CA GLN A 131 7.65 6.49 3.35
C GLN A 131 8.73 7.49 3.82
N ARG A 132 8.40 8.42 4.72
CA ARG A 132 9.34 9.36 5.32
C ARG A 132 10.41 8.64 6.15
N ASN A 133 10.03 7.65 6.96
CA ASN A 133 10.98 6.83 7.72
C ASN A 133 11.92 5.98 6.84
N ASN A 134 11.44 5.47 5.70
CA ASN A 134 12.30 4.74 4.76
C ASN A 134 13.31 5.65 4.02
N ARG A 135 12.94 6.89 3.69
CA ARG A 135 13.86 7.88 3.08
C ARG A 135 14.96 8.30 4.08
N SER A 136 14.61 8.53 5.34
CA SER A 136 15.56 8.88 6.41
C SER A 136 16.59 7.77 6.69
N ASN A 137 16.18 6.51 6.61
CA ASN A 137 17.09 5.37 6.80
C ASN A 137 18.03 5.17 5.60
N LYS A 138 17.59 5.44 4.37
CA LYS A 138 18.43 5.36 3.17
C LYS A 138 19.52 6.44 3.16
N ALA A 139 19.21 7.66 3.62
CA ALA A 139 20.17 8.77 3.74
C ALA A 139 21.27 8.53 4.80
N ARG A 140 21.00 7.71 5.83
CA ARG A 140 21.97 7.32 6.86
C ARG A 140 22.93 6.21 6.44
N GLN A 141 22.56 5.41 5.44
CA GLN A 141 23.45 4.36 4.90
C GLN A 141 24.39 4.90 3.81
N SER A 142 23.99 5.94 3.07
CA SER A 142 24.84 6.59 2.06
C SER A 142 25.98 7.44 2.64
N SER A 143 26.01 7.68 3.95
CA SER A 143 27.05 8.45 4.65
C SER A 143 28.11 7.59 5.36
N LYS A 144 28.07 6.26 5.21
CA LYS A 144 28.99 5.32 5.88
C LYS A 144 30.02 4.64 4.97
N SER A 145 30.13 5.05 3.71
CA SER A 145 31.15 4.53 2.78
C SER A 145 32.07 5.64 2.28
N ASN A 146 33.00 6.07 3.13
CA ASN A 146 34.28 6.63 2.69
C ASN A 146 35.36 5.59 3.04
N PRO A 147 35.93 4.85 2.08
CA PRO A 147 37.15 4.12 2.34
C PRO A 147 38.27 5.16 2.45
N ALA A 148 38.85 5.28 3.64
CA ALA A 148 40.09 6.01 3.85
C ALA A 148 41.18 5.37 2.97
N SER A 149 41.56 6.06 1.91
CA SER A 149 42.82 5.83 1.21
C SER A 149 43.95 5.91 2.22
N SER A 150 44.64 4.80 2.44
CA SER A 150 45.92 4.77 3.14
C SER A 150 47.05 4.48 2.14
N PRO A 151 48.27 4.96 2.41
CA PRO A 151 49.26 5.25 1.39
C PRO A 151 50.10 4.03 1.01
N ILE A 152 50.59 4.08 -0.23
CA ILE A 152 51.54 3.17 -0.84
C ILE A 152 52.89 3.28 -0.13
N ILE A 153 53.45 2.14 0.30
CA ILE A 153 54.87 2.00 0.70
C ILE A 153 55.50 0.96 -0.26
N PRO A 154 56.59 1.28 -0.98
CA PRO A 154 57.36 0.30 -1.74
C PRO A 154 58.75 0.03 -1.11
N GLU A 155 59.14 -1.24 -0.98
CA GLU A 155 60.51 -1.78 -0.86
C GLU A 155 60.41 -3.25 -0.40
N ASN A 156 61.25 -4.23 -0.70
CA ASN A 156 62.24 -4.54 -1.74
C ASN A 156 62.67 -6.02 -1.45
N ALA A 157 63.26 -6.68 -2.45
CA ALA A 157 64.17 -7.85 -2.34
C ALA A 157 63.66 -9.29 -1.99
N THR A 158 63.76 -10.13 -3.02
CA THR A 158 63.83 -11.61 -3.20
C THR A 158 64.98 -12.30 -2.40
N PRO A 159 65.31 -13.63 -2.52
CA PRO A 159 64.63 -14.82 -3.10
C PRO A 159 64.73 -16.12 -2.23
N GLY A 160 64.04 -17.21 -2.61
CA GLY A 160 64.48 -18.55 -2.20
C GLY A 160 63.48 -19.71 -2.30
N HIS A 161 63.81 -20.68 -3.17
CA HIS A 161 63.43 -22.11 -3.16
C HIS A 161 62.07 -22.55 -3.74
N ASP A 162 62.14 -22.94 -5.02
CA ASP A 162 61.52 -24.16 -5.59
C ASP A 162 62.25 -25.43 -5.07
N PRO A 163 61.79 -26.68 -5.35
CA PRO A 163 60.50 -27.15 -5.87
C PRO A 163 59.96 -28.39 -5.11
N GLN A 164 58.69 -28.77 -5.28
CA GLN A 164 58.37 -30.19 -5.45
C GLN A 164 57.03 -30.47 -6.14
N VAL A 165 57.17 -31.10 -7.30
CA VAL A 165 56.21 -31.85 -8.09
C VAL A 165 55.62 -32.99 -7.27
N LYS A 166 54.31 -33.25 -7.42
CA LYS A 166 53.76 -34.60 -7.53
C LYS A 166 52.37 -34.58 -8.16
N ASP A 167 52.35 -35.05 -9.40
CA ASP A 167 51.21 -35.61 -10.10
C ASP A 167 50.46 -36.66 -9.25
N ASN A 168 49.14 -36.76 -9.47
CA ASN A 168 48.45 -38.05 -9.53
C ASN A 168 47.09 -37.91 -10.24
N HIS A 169 47.15 -38.09 -11.55
CA HIS A 169 46.41 -39.09 -12.34
C HIS A 169 45.03 -39.62 -11.83
N VAL A 170 43.99 -39.27 -12.60
CA VAL A 170 42.92 -40.10 -13.23
C VAL A 170 42.00 -40.99 -12.38
N SER A 171 40.68 -40.78 -12.51
CA SER A 171 39.74 -41.74 -13.14
C SER A 171 38.30 -41.21 -13.18
N MET A 172 37.82 -40.90 -14.39
CA MET A 172 36.47 -41.28 -14.85
C MET A 172 36.52 -42.80 -15.18
N PRO A 173 35.43 -43.61 -15.33
CA PRO A 173 34.26 -43.22 -16.13
C PRO A 173 32.91 -43.97 -15.87
N VAL A 174 31.95 -43.65 -16.76
CA VAL A 174 30.77 -44.41 -17.28
C VAL A 174 29.48 -44.58 -16.46
N HIS A 175 28.37 -44.12 -17.08
CA HIS A 175 26.96 -44.60 -17.08
C HIS A 175 26.82 -46.11 -17.42
N PRO A 176 25.65 -46.73 -17.75
CA PRO A 176 24.20 -46.42 -17.67
C PRO A 176 23.44 -47.51 -16.85
N GLU A 177 22.13 -47.53 -16.59
CA GLU A 177 20.93 -47.92 -17.40
C GLU A 177 19.74 -47.88 -16.39
N SER A 178 18.57 -47.29 -16.70
CA SER A 178 17.38 -47.94 -17.29
C SER A 178 16.98 -49.27 -16.64
N VAL A 179 15.81 -49.37 -15.99
CA VAL A 179 14.83 -50.48 -16.15
C VAL A 179 13.47 -50.04 -15.55
N LEU A 180 12.46 -50.05 -16.43
CA LEU A 180 10.99 -50.24 -16.29
C LEU A 180 10.22 -49.56 -15.14
#